data_AF-A0A946UKI6-F1
#
_entry.id   AF-A0A946UKI6-F1
#
_cell.length_a   1.000
_cell.length_b   1.000
_cell.length_c   1.000
_cell.angle_alpha   90.00
_cell.angle_beta   90.00
_cell.angle_gamma   90.00
#
_symmetry.space_group_name_H-M   'P 1'
#
loop_
_entity.id
_entity.type
_entity.pdbx_description
1 polymer ?
#
loop_
_entity_poly.entity_id
_entity_poly.type
_entity_poly.pdbx_seq_one_letter_code
_entity_poly.pdbx_strand_id
1 'polypeptide(L)'
;MTNSGSSRAFIDSLRDEHHYFRSLLDIGREQQVLLKKGGRSDLGILQQVLQYLAEYPEDYHHPREDLLFDRLRALDPDSESALDALLTGHEAIHRESNRLYFTVMRLNNGERISRDRLARDLEQFIDAYEQHMLDEDDGIFLRATEMLADADWAALDDELEEIEDPLFGTRVRRRYRRLANYLEARLGVARNDFAAAEFLTLSALLDGVLTVSDLGINLGFVLRDKAGQTWRENLAAARDTVDSASLPGLAGLPLKMADNAFRNMRGGMRESGELIRRAAEDLRTPYTMRMDALKNILREDWVK
;
A
#
# COMPACT_ATOMS: atom_id res chain seq x y z
N MET A 1 17.89 -16.20 8.56
CA MET A 1 17.54 -14.77 8.45
C MET A 1 16.33 -14.75 7.53
N THR A 2 15.17 -14.38 8.06
CA THR A 2 13.85 -14.57 7.45
C THR A 2 13.64 -13.59 6.30
N ASN A 3 13.23 -14.08 5.14
CA ASN A 3 13.02 -13.33 3.90
C ASN A 3 11.64 -12.64 3.86
N SER A 4 11.08 -12.30 5.02
CA SER A 4 9.75 -11.67 5.19
C SER A 4 9.60 -10.31 4.49
N GLY A 5 10.67 -9.78 3.91
CA GLY A 5 10.63 -8.58 3.06
C GLY A 5 10.18 -8.87 1.63
N SER A 6 10.51 -10.04 1.07
CA SER A 6 10.18 -10.41 -0.31
C SER A 6 8.67 -10.73 -0.46
N SER A 7 8.11 -11.53 0.44
CA SER A 7 6.65 -11.82 0.45
C SER A 7 5.80 -10.55 0.54
N ARG A 8 6.19 -9.66 1.44
CA ARG A 8 5.52 -8.39 1.66
C ARG A 8 5.64 -7.47 0.45
N ALA A 9 6.84 -7.36 -0.15
CA ALA A 9 7.05 -6.53 -1.33
C ALA A 9 6.22 -7.00 -2.54
N PHE A 10 6.12 -8.32 -2.76
CA PHE A 10 5.32 -8.87 -3.86
C PHE A 10 3.83 -8.54 -3.70
N ILE A 11 3.22 -8.88 -2.55
CA ILE A 11 1.79 -8.61 -2.30
C ILE A 11 1.50 -7.12 -2.24
N ASP A 12 2.37 -6.31 -1.61
CA ASP A 12 2.19 -4.86 -1.55
C ASP A 12 2.21 -4.26 -2.97
N SER A 13 3.04 -4.78 -3.88
CA SER A 13 3.05 -4.31 -5.28
C SER A 13 1.76 -4.63 -6.06
N LEU A 14 1.16 -5.80 -5.87
CA LEU A 14 -0.14 -6.14 -6.49
C LEU A 14 -1.26 -5.26 -5.93
N ARG A 15 -1.23 -4.99 -4.62
CA ARG A 15 -2.17 -4.07 -3.96
C ARG A 15 -2.03 -2.62 -4.44
N ASP A 16 -0.80 -2.17 -4.68
CA ASP A 16 -0.55 -0.87 -5.28
C ASP A 16 -1.18 -0.78 -6.68
N GLU A 17 -1.06 -1.83 -7.50
CA GLU A 17 -1.74 -1.93 -8.79
C GLU A 17 -3.27 -1.93 -8.65
N HIS A 18 -3.84 -2.63 -7.65
CA HIS A 18 -5.28 -2.54 -7.33
C HIS A 18 -5.71 -1.12 -6.95
N HIS A 19 -4.88 -0.36 -6.23
CA HIS A 19 -5.17 1.06 -5.95
C HIS A 19 -5.19 1.91 -7.22
N TYR A 20 -4.31 1.61 -8.19
CA TYR A 20 -4.34 2.26 -9.50
C TYR A 20 -5.61 1.90 -10.27
N PHE A 21 -6.01 0.62 -10.29
CA PHE A 21 -7.23 0.17 -10.96
C PHE A 21 -8.47 0.83 -10.36
N ARG A 22 -8.61 0.88 -9.03
CA ARG A 22 -9.70 1.58 -8.33
C ARG A 22 -9.77 3.06 -8.74
N SER A 23 -8.64 3.74 -8.82
CA SER A 23 -8.58 5.14 -9.26
C SER A 23 -9.10 5.35 -10.69
N LEU A 24 -8.93 4.35 -11.56
CA LEU A 24 -9.45 4.37 -12.94
C LEU A 24 -10.92 3.97 -13.00
N LEU A 25 -11.34 2.97 -12.21
CA LEU A 25 -12.74 2.54 -12.10
C LEU A 25 -13.62 3.67 -11.58
N ASP A 26 -13.14 4.45 -10.61
CA ASP A 26 -13.78 5.68 -10.14
C ASP A 26 -14.05 6.68 -11.29
N ILE A 27 -13.05 6.90 -12.15
CA ILE A 27 -13.22 7.77 -13.32
C ILE A 27 -14.27 7.16 -14.25
N GLY A 28 -14.22 5.85 -14.46
CA GLY A 28 -15.25 5.10 -15.17
C GLY A 28 -16.65 5.34 -14.60
N ARG A 29 -16.79 5.33 -13.27
CA ARG A 29 -18.03 5.59 -12.53
C ARG A 29 -18.53 7.02 -12.73
N GLU A 30 -17.66 8.02 -12.65
CA GLU A 30 -18.00 9.42 -12.95
C GLU A 30 -18.57 9.54 -14.37
N GLN A 31 -17.90 8.95 -15.36
CA GLN A 31 -18.35 8.97 -16.75
C GLN A 31 -19.66 8.21 -16.94
N GLN A 32 -19.83 7.07 -16.26
CA GLN A 32 -21.05 6.28 -16.26
C GLN A 32 -22.25 7.07 -15.72
N VAL A 33 -22.07 7.79 -14.61
CA VAL A 33 -23.13 8.64 -14.02
C VAL A 33 -23.51 9.76 -14.98
N LEU A 34 -22.53 10.38 -15.66
CA LEU A 34 -22.79 11.40 -16.67
C LEU A 34 -23.57 10.82 -17.87
N LEU A 35 -23.21 9.62 -18.35
CA LEU A 35 -23.96 8.94 -19.41
C LEU A 35 -25.41 8.68 -18.99
N LYS A 36 -25.63 8.14 -17.77
CA LYS A 36 -26.96 7.82 -17.21
C LYS A 36 -27.86 9.05 -17.07
N LYS A 37 -27.29 10.21 -16.75
CA LYS A 37 -28.01 11.49 -16.60
C LYS A 37 -28.19 12.27 -17.91
N GLY A 38 -27.71 11.75 -19.04
CA GLY A 38 -27.72 12.48 -20.32
C GLY A 38 -26.73 13.65 -20.36
N GLY A 39 -25.77 13.68 -19.43
CA GLY A 39 -24.72 14.70 -19.35
C GLY A 39 -23.63 14.54 -20.43
N ARG A 40 -22.64 15.44 -20.38
CA ARG A 40 -21.49 15.41 -21.29
C ARG A 40 -20.37 14.56 -20.69
N SER A 41 -20.45 13.24 -20.88
CA SER A 41 -19.33 12.34 -20.58
C SER A 41 -18.15 12.58 -21.52
N ASP A 42 -16.95 12.49 -20.98
CA ASP A 42 -15.70 12.51 -21.70
C ASP A 42 -15.34 11.10 -22.21
N LEU A 43 -15.87 10.76 -23.38
CA LEU A 43 -15.64 9.46 -24.01
C LEU A 43 -14.16 9.17 -24.29
N GLY A 44 -13.33 10.21 -24.47
CA GLY A 44 -11.90 10.03 -24.68
C GLY A 44 -11.13 9.67 -23.41
N ILE A 45 -11.60 10.12 -22.24
CA ILE A 45 -11.07 9.68 -20.94
C ILE A 45 -11.52 8.25 -20.68
N LEU A 46 -12.82 7.98 -20.85
CA LEU A 46 -13.37 6.64 -20.67
C LEU A 46 -12.70 5.61 -21.58
N GLN A 47 -12.41 5.97 -22.83
CA GLN A 47 -11.68 5.10 -23.76
C GLN A 47 -10.26 4.78 -23.26
N GLN A 48 -9.52 5.74 -22.70
CA GLN A 48 -8.18 5.50 -22.15
C GLN A 48 -8.22 4.65 -20.88
N VAL A 49 -9.22 4.85 -20.00
CA VAL A 49 -9.46 4.01 -18.82
C VAL A 49 -9.68 2.56 -19.23
N LEU A 50 -10.63 2.30 -20.13
CA LEU A 50 -10.95 0.95 -20.59
C LEU A 50 -9.80 0.32 -21.38
N GLN A 51 -9.03 1.12 -22.12
CA GLN A 51 -7.82 0.63 -22.78
C GLN A 51 -6.78 0.16 -21.76
N TYR A 52 -6.56 0.94 -20.70
CA TYR A 52 -5.63 0.56 -19.65
C TYR A 52 -6.07 -0.75 -18.97
N LEU A 53 -7.34 -0.83 -18.56
CA LEU A 53 -7.94 -2.00 -17.90
C LEU A 53 -8.11 -3.23 -18.83
N ALA A 54 -7.91 -3.06 -20.14
CA ALA A 54 -7.89 -4.17 -21.10
C ALA A 54 -6.48 -4.69 -21.37
N GLU A 55 -5.46 -3.84 -21.28
CA GLU A 55 -4.07 -4.17 -21.65
C GLU A 55 -3.23 -4.51 -20.41
N TYR A 56 -3.12 -3.59 -19.44
CA TYR A 56 -2.16 -3.74 -18.34
C TYR A 56 -2.48 -4.94 -17.42
N PRO A 57 -3.74 -5.15 -17.00
CA PRO A 57 -4.04 -6.30 -16.15
C PRO A 57 -3.72 -7.63 -16.81
N GLU A 58 -4.14 -7.81 -18.07
CA GLU A 58 -3.93 -9.04 -18.84
C GLU A 58 -2.45 -9.28 -19.16
N ASP A 59 -1.74 -8.25 -19.62
CA ASP A 59 -0.35 -8.42 -20.09
C ASP A 59 0.64 -8.56 -18.92
N TYR A 60 0.29 -8.06 -17.72
CA TYR A 60 1.26 -7.88 -16.63
C TYR A 60 0.77 -8.24 -15.24
N HIS A 61 -0.45 -7.86 -14.84
CA HIS A 61 -0.92 -8.08 -13.48
C HIS A 61 -1.38 -9.53 -13.25
N HIS A 62 -2.39 -9.99 -14.00
CA HIS A 62 -2.95 -11.34 -13.86
C HIS A 62 -1.89 -12.43 -14.06
N PRO A 63 -0.91 -12.35 -15.00
CA PRO A 63 0.14 -13.36 -15.09
C PRO A 63 0.95 -13.53 -13.79
N ARG A 64 1.10 -12.47 -13.00
CA ARG A 64 1.81 -12.52 -11.71
C ARG A 64 0.92 -13.14 -10.63
N GLU A 65 -0.36 -12.80 -10.63
CA GLU A 65 -1.35 -13.44 -9.76
C GLU A 65 -1.48 -14.94 -10.07
N ASP A 66 -1.53 -15.32 -11.34
CA ASP A 66 -1.64 -16.71 -11.78
C ASP A 66 -0.45 -17.56 -11.28
N LEU A 67 0.77 -17.01 -11.33
CA LEU A 67 1.96 -17.66 -10.75
C LEU A 67 1.82 -17.85 -9.23
N LEU A 68 1.29 -16.85 -8.53
CA LEU A 68 0.99 -16.94 -7.10
C LEU A 68 -0.10 -18.01 -6.83
N PHE A 69 -1.15 -18.02 -7.64
CA PHE A 69 -2.29 -18.93 -7.53
C PHE A 69 -1.87 -20.38 -7.75
N ASP A 70 -1.02 -20.64 -8.73
CA ASP A 70 -0.49 -21.98 -9.00
C ASP A 70 0.37 -22.50 -7.84
N ARG A 71 1.19 -21.63 -7.23
CA ARG A 71 1.96 -21.97 -6.02
C ARG A 71 1.04 -22.27 -4.84
N LEU A 72 0.04 -21.41 -4.60
CA LEU A 72 -0.90 -21.62 -3.50
C LEU A 72 -1.73 -22.90 -3.71
N ARG A 73 -2.18 -23.18 -4.93
CA ARG A 73 -2.95 -24.40 -5.26
C ARG A 73 -2.19 -25.67 -4.89
N ALA A 74 -0.87 -25.69 -5.06
CA ALA A 74 -0.04 -26.84 -4.69
C ALA A 74 0.09 -27.04 -3.16
N LEU A 75 -0.09 -25.97 -2.37
CA LEU A 75 0.11 -25.95 -0.93
C LEU A 75 -1.19 -26.00 -0.12
N ASP A 76 -2.29 -25.48 -0.67
CA ASP A 76 -3.57 -25.31 0.00
C ASP A 76 -4.75 -25.75 -0.89
N PRO A 77 -5.04 -27.08 -0.95
CA PRO A 77 -6.15 -27.61 -1.75
C PRO A 77 -7.52 -27.02 -1.38
N ASP A 78 -7.70 -26.53 -0.14
CA ASP A 78 -8.95 -25.91 0.31
C ASP A 78 -9.26 -24.59 -0.43
N SER A 79 -8.24 -23.95 -1.03
CA SER A 79 -8.39 -22.73 -1.83
C SER A 79 -8.76 -22.99 -3.30
N GLU A 80 -8.76 -24.24 -3.77
CA GLU A 80 -8.90 -24.60 -5.21
C GLU A 80 -10.14 -23.95 -5.85
N SER A 81 -11.31 -24.05 -5.20
CA SER A 81 -12.54 -23.46 -5.75
C SER A 81 -12.52 -21.94 -5.83
N ALA A 82 -11.83 -21.26 -4.92
CA ALA A 82 -11.71 -19.80 -4.95
C ALA A 82 -10.74 -19.36 -6.05
N LEU A 83 -9.62 -20.08 -6.20
CA LEU A 83 -8.65 -19.84 -7.27
C LEU A 83 -9.27 -20.04 -8.66
N ASP A 84 -10.06 -21.10 -8.85
CA ASP A 84 -10.76 -21.33 -10.12
C ASP A 84 -11.77 -20.22 -10.46
N ALA A 85 -12.45 -19.68 -9.44
CA ALA A 85 -13.37 -18.56 -9.61
C ALA A 85 -12.63 -17.27 -10.03
N LEU A 86 -11.47 -17.00 -9.44
CA LEU A 86 -10.65 -15.84 -9.80
C LEU A 86 -10.06 -15.97 -11.21
N LEU A 87 -9.52 -17.13 -11.60
CA LEU A 87 -9.04 -17.34 -12.97
C LEU A 87 -10.16 -17.14 -14.01
N THR A 88 -11.37 -17.61 -13.69
CA THR A 88 -12.56 -17.33 -14.52
C THR A 88 -12.91 -15.84 -14.52
N GLY A 89 -12.73 -15.17 -13.39
CA GLY A 89 -12.90 -13.73 -13.23
C GLY A 89 -11.95 -12.91 -14.10
N HIS A 90 -10.66 -13.27 -14.16
CA HIS A 90 -9.66 -12.65 -15.03
C HIS A 90 -10.10 -12.67 -16.50
N GLU A 91 -10.51 -13.84 -17.01
CA GLU A 91 -11.01 -13.98 -18.39
C GLU A 91 -12.27 -13.13 -18.64
N ALA A 92 -13.17 -13.08 -17.67
CA ALA A 92 -14.42 -12.32 -17.77
C ALA A 92 -14.16 -10.81 -17.80
N ILE A 93 -13.30 -10.31 -16.91
CA ILE A 93 -12.88 -8.91 -16.83
C ILE A 93 -12.16 -8.51 -18.11
N HIS A 94 -11.18 -9.27 -18.57
CA HIS A 94 -10.43 -8.96 -19.79
C HIS A 94 -11.35 -8.88 -21.02
N ARG A 95 -12.27 -9.83 -21.17
CA ARG A 95 -13.26 -9.84 -22.25
C ARG A 95 -14.17 -8.62 -22.21
N GLU A 96 -14.65 -8.26 -21.03
CA GLU A 96 -15.58 -7.14 -20.86
C GLU A 96 -14.87 -5.78 -21.02
N SER A 97 -13.65 -5.62 -20.51
CA SER A 97 -12.78 -4.48 -20.74
C SER A 97 -12.62 -4.20 -22.24
N ASN A 98 -12.29 -5.23 -23.04
CA ASN A 98 -12.17 -5.11 -24.49
C ASN A 98 -13.50 -4.74 -25.16
N ARG A 99 -14.60 -5.42 -24.79
CA ARG A 99 -15.93 -5.14 -25.36
C ARG A 99 -16.34 -3.69 -25.13
N LEU A 100 -16.14 -3.19 -23.90
CA LEU A 100 -16.45 -1.81 -23.54
C LEU A 100 -15.52 -0.82 -24.23
N TYR A 101 -14.21 -1.10 -24.29
CA TYR A 101 -13.24 -0.29 -25.02
C TYR A 101 -13.68 -0.08 -26.47
N PHE A 102 -13.97 -1.17 -27.20
CA PHE A 102 -14.43 -1.07 -28.60
C PHE A 102 -15.78 -0.39 -28.72
N THR A 103 -16.69 -0.58 -27.76
CA THR A 103 -17.99 0.10 -27.72
C THR A 103 -17.83 1.61 -27.58
N VAL A 104 -16.97 2.06 -26.65
CA VAL A 104 -16.68 3.48 -26.45
C VAL A 104 -15.94 4.07 -27.64
N MET A 105 -14.97 3.35 -28.22
CA MET A 105 -14.26 3.77 -29.42
C MET A 105 -15.21 4.03 -30.59
N ARG A 106 -16.15 3.11 -30.86
CA ARG A 106 -17.13 3.29 -31.94
C ARG A 106 -18.08 4.45 -31.67
N LEU A 107 -18.55 4.61 -30.42
CA LEU A 107 -19.38 5.75 -30.02
C LEU A 107 -18.62 7.08 -30.22
N ASN A 108 -17.34 7.12 -29.85
CA ASN A 108 -16.46 8.28 -30.02
C ASN A 108 -16.25 8.61 -31.52
N ASN A 109 -16.25 7.60 -32.39
CA ASN A 109 -16.18 7.74 -33.84
C ASN A 109 -17.54 8.07 -34.50
N GLY A 110 -18.59 8.33 -33.72
CA GLY A 110 -19.89 8.78 -34.21
C GLY A 110 -20.91 7.68 -34.52
N GLU A 111 -20.62 6.42 -34.18
CA GLU A 111 -21.61 5.35 -34.30
C GLU A 111 -22.78 5.57 -33.31
N ARG A 112 -24.01 5.24 -33.75
CA ARG A 112 -25.21 5.31 -32.90
C ARG A 112 -25.25 4.14 -31.93
N ILE A 113 -24.72 4.34 -30.73
CA ILE A 113 -24.78 3.40 -29.61
C ILE A 113 -25.67 3.98 -28.50
N SER A 114 -26.49 3.12 -27.87
CA SER A 114 -27.33 3.52 -26.74
C SER A 114 -26.45 3.86 -25.53
N ARG A 115 -26.47 5.13 -25.12
CA ARG A 115 -25.76 5.62 -23.92
C ARG A 115 -26.29 4.99 -22.65
N ASP A 116 -27.60 4.77 -22.55
CA ASP A 116 -28.22 4.13 -21.39
C ASP A 116 -27.77 2.67 -21.25
N ARG A 117 -27.64 1.95 -22.37
CA ARG A 117 -27.10 0.60 -22.37
C ARG A 117 -25.62 0.61 -21.95
N LEU A 118 -24.81 1.48 -22.56
CA LEU A 118 -23.41 1.64 -22.18
C LEU A 118 -23.25 1.97 -20.69
N ALA A 119 -24.10 2.83 -20.13
CA ALA A 119 -24.07 3.18 -18.72
C ALA A 119 -24.39 1.99 -17.80
N ARG A 120 -25.33 1.11 -18.18
CA ARG A 120 -25.62 -0.12 -17.42
C ARG A 120 -24.51 -1.16 -17.55
N ASP A 121 -23.92 -1.27 -18.73
CA ASP A 121 -22.81 -2.18 -18.98
C ASP A 121 -21.58 -1.76 -18.17
N LEU A 122 -21.24 -0.48 -18.16
CA LEU A 122 -20.20 0.10 -17.29
C LEU A 122 -20.53 -0.08 -15.79
N GLU A 123 -21.81 -0.03 -15.43
CA GLU A 123 -22.24 -0.22 -14.04
C GLU A 123 -21.82 -1.60 -13.55
N GLN A 124 -22.26 -2.63 -14.28
CA GLN A 124 -21.96 -4.04 -13.99
C GLN A 124 -20.46 -4.36 -14.09
N PHE A 125 -19.77 -3.83 -15.08
CA PHE A 125 -18.33 -4.06 -15.25
C PHE A 125 -17.52 -3.56 -14.06
N ILE A 126 -17.76 -2.33 -13.61
CA ILE A 126 -17.04 -1.76 -12.47
C ILE A 126 -17.35 -2.54 -11.19
N ASP A 127 -18.63 -2.88 -10.94
CA ASP A 127 -19.03 -3.63 -9.75
C ASP A 127 -18.35 -5.01 -9.72
N ALA A 128 -18.28 -5.70 -10.87
CA ALA A 128 -17.61 -6.99 -10.99
C ALA A 128 -16.09 -6.89 -10.80
N TYR A 129 -15.45 -5.86 -11.36
CA TYR A 129 -14.01 -5.63 -11.21
C TYR A 129 -13.65 -5.33 -9.75
N GLU A 130 -14.42 -4.47 -9.07
CA GLU A 130 -14.21 -4.15 -7.66
C GLU A 130 -14.39 -5.38 -6.76
N GLN A 131 -15.41 -6.20 -7.01
CA GLN A 131 -15.61 -7.44 -6.25
C GLN A 131 -14.46 -8.43 -6.47
N HIS A 132 -13.99 -8.56 -7.71
CA HIS A 132 -12.87 -9.44 -8.06
C HIS A 132 -11.60 -9.07 -7.27
N MET A 133 -11.22 -7.78 -7.27
CA MET A 133 -10.06 -7.31 -6.48
C MET A 133 -10.23 -7.50 -4.98
N LEU A 134 -11.47 -7.42 -4.45
CA LEU A 134 -11.73 -7.68 -3.03
C LEU A 134 -11.54 -9.16 -2.69
N ASP A 135 -11.99 -10.06 -3.55
CA ASP A 135 -11.83 -11.51 -3.36
C ASP A 135 -10.34 -11.91 -3.40
N GLU A 136 -9.53 -11.22 -4.21
CA GLU A 136 -8.06 -11.34 -4.22
C GLU A 136 -7.43 -10.79 -2.94
N ASP A 137 -7.69 -9.52 -2.62
CA ASP A 137 -7.02 -8.79 -1.53
C ASP A 137 -7.28 -9.38 -0.14
N ASP A 138 -8.55 -9.68 0.16
CA ASP A 138 -9.01 -10.13 1.48
C ASP A 138 -9.03 -11.67 1.61
N GLY A 139 -9.08 -12.37 0.48
CA GLY A 139 -9.11 -13.84 0.42
C GLY A 139 -7.73 -14.42 0.11
N ILE A 140 -7.37 -14.43 -1.17
CA ILE A 140 -6.23 -15.21 -1.68
C ILE A 140 -4.88 -14.63 -1.26
N PHE A 141 -4.69 -13.31 -1.28
CA PHE A 141 -3.41 -12.72 -0.89
C PHE A 141 -3.09 -12.93 0.59
N LEU A 142 -4.11 -12.84 1.45
CA LEU A 142 -3.97 -13.18 2.86
C LEU A 142 -3.57 -14.65 3.01
N ARG A 143 -4.28 -15.55 2.34
CA ARG A 143 -4.02 -16.99 2.42
C ARG A 143 -2.64 -17.38 1.89
N ALA A 144 -2.20 -16.76 0.79
CA ALA A 144 -0.87 -16.95 0.24
C ALA A 144 0.22 -16.52 1.24
N THR A 145 0.03 -15.39 1.92
CA THR A 145 0.96 -14.90 2.95
C THR A 145 1.08 -15.86 4.14
N GLU A 146 0.00 -16.57 4.49
CA GLU A 146 0.01 -17.58 5.55
C GLU A 146 0.68 -18.89 5.13
N MET A 147 0.61 -19.25 3.84
CA MET A 147 0.95 -20.59 3.37
C MET A 147 2.30 -20.72 2.67
N LEU A 148 2.72 -19.70 1.92
CA LEU A 148 3.97 -19.75 1.16
C LEU A 148 5.18 -19.53 2.09
N ALA A 149 6.22 -20.35 1.91
CA ALA A 149 7.49 -20.19 2.62
C ALA A 149 8.41 -19.20 1.89
N ASP A 150 9.45 -18.73 2.58
CA ASP A 150 10.47 -17.80 2.04
C ASP A 150 11.07 -18.27 0.69
N ALA A 151 11.16 -19.59 0.46
CA ALA A 151 11.67 -20.16 -0.79
C ALA A 151 10.69 -20.03 -1.96
N ASP A 152 9.38 -20.10 -1.70
CA ASP A 152 8.35 -19.94 -2.72
C ASP A 152 8.31 -18.48 -3.21
N TRP A 153 8.46 -17.53 -2.28
CA TRP A 153 8.57 -16.10 -2.59
C TRP A 153 9.82 -15.75 -3.38
N ALA A 154 10.98 -16.29 -3.00
CA ALA A 154 12.21 -16.10 -3.76
C ALA A 154 12.11 -16.66 -5.20
N ALA A 155 11.45 -17.80 -5.37
CA ALA A 155 11.23 -18.37 -6.69
C ALA A 155 10.23 -17.55 -7.53
N LEU A 156 9.20 -16.94 -6.91
CA LEU A 156 8.33 -15.98 -7.60
C LEU A 156 9.14 -14.78 -8.09
N ASP A 157 9.96 -14.16 -7.23
CA ASP A 157 10.77 -12.99 -7.61
C ASP A 157 11.70 -13.27 -8.81
N ASP A 158 12.25 -14.49 -8.92
CA ASP A 158 13.12 -14.90 -10.02
C ASP A 158 12.39 -15.08 -11.37
N GLU A 159 11.07 -15.32 -11.34
CA GLU A 159 10.23 -15.53 -12.54
C GLU A 159 9.60 -14.24 -13.07
N LEU A 160 9.64 -13.16 -12.28
CA LEU A 160 9.00 -11.89 -12.64
C LEU A 160 9.87 -11.07 -13.58
N GLU A 161 9.25 -10.61 -14.66
CA GLU A 161 9.82 -9.54 -15.48
C GLU A 161 9.46 -8.18 -14.88
N GLU A 162 10.45 -7.29 -14.76
CA GLU A 162 10.22 -5.90 -14.39
C GLU A 162 9.67 -5.14 -15.61
N ILE A 163 8.38 -4.81 -15.58
CA ILE A 163 7.76 -3.94 -16.58
C ILE A 163 7.34 -2.62 -15.96
N GLU A 164 7.72 -1.53 -16.63
CA GLU A 164 7.30 -0.19 -16.25
C GLU A 164 5.83 0.06 -16.64
N ASP A 165 5.01 0.35 -15.63
CA ASP A 165 3.61 0.74 -15.79
C ASP A 165 3.48 1.94 -16.74
N PRO A 166 2.66 1.85 -17.80
CA PRO A 166 2.59 2.86 -18.84
C PRO A 166 1.87 4.16 -18.43
N LEU A 167 1.19 4.19 -17.29
CA LEU A 167 0.46 5.34 -16.75
C LEU A 167 0.99 5.78 -15.38
N PHE A 168 1.26 4.85 -14.47
CA PHE A 168 1.68 5.13 -13.08
C PHE A 168 3.19 4.94 -12.85
N GLY A 169 3.93 4.43 -13.84
CA GLY A 169 5.38 4.31 -13.80
C GLY A 169 6.12 5.65 -13.91
N THR A 170 7.45 5.60 -13.93
CA THR A 170 8.29 6.82 -13.97
C THR A 170 8.10 7.63 -15.25
N ARG A 171 7.64 6.99 -16.33
CA ARG A 171 7.36 7.61 -17.63
C ARG A 171 5.96 7.29 -18.14
N VAL A 172 5.07 8.27 -18.05
CA VAL A 172 3.74 8.20 -18.67
C VAL A 172 3.86 8.08 -20.21
N ARG A 173 3.40 6.96 -20.77
CA ARG A 173 3.35 6.75 -22.22
C ARG A 173 2.48 7.82 -22.87
N ARG A 174 2.87 8.27 -24.07
CA ARG A 174 2.21 9.39 -24.79
C ARG A 174 0.68 9.24 -24.87
N ARG A 175 0.19 8.02 -25.08
CA ARG A 175 -1.24 7.71 -25.20
C ARG A 175 -2.05 7.96 -23.91
N TYR A 176 -1.42 7.92 -22.74
CA TYR A 176 -2.07 8.08 -21.44
C TYR A 176 -1.87 9.46 -20.79
N ARG A 177 -1.12 10.38 -21.42
CA ARG A 177 -0.86 11.72 -20.85
C ARG A 177 -2.12 12.50 -20.53
N ARG A 178 -3.17 12.35 -21.33
CA ARG A 178 -4.46 13.02 -21.09
C ARG A 178 -5.15 12.45 -19.86
N LEU A 179 -5.13 11.13 -19.70
CA LEU A 179 -5.65 10.45 -18.51
C LEU A 179 -4.84 10.81 -17.26
N ALA A 180 -3.51 10.85 -17.33
CA ALA A 180 -2.65 11.30 -16.24
C ALA A 180 -2.99 12.72 -15.78
N ASN A 181 -3.11 13.67 -16.72
CA ASN A 181 -3.51 15.05 -16.39
C ASN A 181 -4.92 15.11 -15.77
N TYR A 182 -5.84 14.23 -16.20
CA TYR A 182 -7.18 14.15 -15.62
C TYR A 182 -7.12 13.64 -14.18
N LEU A 183 -6.33 12.59 -13.91
CA LEU A 183 -6.09 12.06 -12.56
C LEU A 183 -5.49 13.13 -11.64
N GLU A 184 -4.45 13.84 -12.09
CA GLU A 184 -3.83 14.93 -11.32
C GLU A 184 -4.84 16.04 -10.98
N ALA A 185 -5.65 16.46 -11.96
CA ALA A 185 -6.69 17.47 -11.74
C ALA A 185 -7.78 16.98 -10.79
N ARG A 186 -8.22 15.72 -10.93
CA ARG A 186 -9.21 15.07 -10.06
C ARG A 186 -8.72 15.04 -8.61
N LEU A 187 -7.48 14.61 -8.39
CA LEU A 187 -6.84 14.62 -7.07
C LEU A 187 -6.70 16.04 -6.51
N GLY A 188 -6.43 17.04 -7.37
CA GLY A 188 -6.40 18.44 -7.00
C GLY A 188 -7.74 19.03 -6.56
N VAL A 189 -8.86 18.58 -7.13
CA VAL A 189 -10.22 19.00 -6.77
C VAL A 189 -10.72 18.26 -5.52
N ALA A 190 -10.47 16.94 -5.43
CA ALA A 190 -10.79 16.15 -4.25
C ALA A 190 -10.12 16.71 -2.98
N ARG A 191 -8.90 17.24 -3.12
CA ARG A 191 -8.14 17.92 -2.07
C ARG A 191 -8.84 19.16 -1.48
N ASN A 192 -9.83 19.75 -2.14
CA ASN A 192 -10.39 21.05 -1.75
C ASN A 192 -11.76 21.01 -1.03
N ASP A 193 -12.76 20.18 -1.42
CA ASP A 193 -14.16 20.48 -1.02
C ASP A 193 -14.89 19.49 -0.09
N PHE A 194 -14.44 18.24 0.08
CA PHE A 194 -15.12 17.27 0.99
C PHE A 194 -14.14 16.28 1.63
N ALA A 195 -13.09 15.90 0.90
CA ALA A 195 -12.05 15.03 1.42
C ALA A 195 -11.24 15.71 2.53
N ALA A 196 -11.15 17.04 2.62
CA ALA A 196 -10.35 17.67 3.67
C ALA A 196 -10.79 17.23 5.08
N ALA A 197 -12.08 17.26 5.42
CA ALA A 197 -12.52 16.89 6.78
C ALA A 197 -12.34 15.39 7.09
N GLU A 198 -12.68 14.52 6.13
CA GLU A 198 -12.59 13.06 6.26
C GLU A 198 -11.14 12.55 6.17
N PHE A 199 -10.34 13.09 5.25
CA PHE A 199 -8.89 12.86 5.13
C PHE A 199 -8.15 13.38 6.35
N LEU A 200 -8.49 14.55 6.92
CA LEU A 200 -7.87 15.04 8.17
C LEU A 200 -8.16 14.09 9.34
N THR A 201 -9.30 13.38 9.32
CA THR A 201 -9.69 12.41 10.35
C THR A 201 -9.02 11.05 10.13
N LEU A 202 -9.02 10.51 8.91
CA LEU A 202 -8.34 9.25 8.57
C LEU A 202 -6.81 9.38 8.61
N SER A 203 -6.25 10.48 8.12
CA SER A 203 -4.83 10.80 8.25
C SER A 203 -4.43 10.98 9.72
N ALA A 204 -5.26 11.57 10.58
CA ALA A 204 -4.97 11.63 12.00
C ALA A 204 -4.96 10.24 12.67
N LEU A 205 -5.83 9.33 12.23
CA LEU A 205 -5.86 7.95 12.72
C LEU A 205 -4.63 7.16 12.25
N LEU A 206 -4.26 7.29 10.97
CA LEU A 206 -3.08 6.65 10.38
C LEU A 206 -1.77 7.21 10.96
N ASP A 207 -1.63 8.53 11.09
CA ASP A 207 -0.48 9.17 11.75
C ASP A 207 -0.34 8.66 13.19
N GLY A 208 -1.46 8.48 13.89
CA GLY A 208 -1.49 7.91 15.24
C GLY A 208 -0.93 6.49 15.29
N VAL A 209 -1.40 5.62 14.38
CA VAL A 209 -0.94 4.22 14.28
C VAL A 209 0.52 4.14 13.88
N LEU A 210 0.94 4.89 12.86
CA LEU A 210 2.32 4.90 12.36
C LEU A 210 3.29 5.46 13.40
N THR A 211 2.95 6.57 14.07
CA THR A 211 3.81 7.16 15.12
C THR A 211 3.98 6.23 16.31
N VAL A 212 2.92 5.51 16.72
CA VAL A 212 3.01 4.50 17.80
C VAL A 212 3.82 3.28 17.35
N SER A 213 3.64 2.84 16.11
CA SER A 213 4.43 1.74 15.51
C SER A 213 5.92 2.08 15.46
N ASP A 214 6.26 3.26 14.93
CA ASP A 214 7.64 3.76 14.84
C ASP A 214 8.26 3.96 16.22
N LEU A 215 7.49 4.43 17.21
CA LEU A 215 7.94 4.48 18.60
C LEU A 215 8.28 3.08 19.12
N GLY A 216 7.43 2.08 18.87
CA GLY A 216 7.67 0.69 19.26
C GLY A 216 8.95 0.11 18.64
N ILE A 217 9.14 0.32 17.33
CA ILE A 217 10.33 -0.12 16.59
C ILE A 217 11.60 0.54 17.15
N ASN A 218 11.59 1.87 17.32
CA ASN A 218 12.75 2.62 17.79
C ASN A 218 13.10 2.33 19.26
N LEU A 219 12.10 2.11 20.13
CA LEU A 219 12.34 1.61 21.49
C LEU A 219 13.01 0.23 21.45
N GLY A 220 12.56 -0.66 20.56
CA GLY A 220 13.20 -1.95 20.32
C GLY A 220 14.68 -1.83 19.93
N PHE A 221 15.01 -0.89 19.03
CA PHE A 221 16.39 -0.63 18.63
C PHE A 221 17.26 -0.09 19.77
N VAL A 222 16.77 0.88 20.55
CA VAL A 222 17.50 1.41 21.71
C VAL A 222 17.79 0.31 22.72
N LEU A 223 16.79 -0.52 23.06
CA LEU A 223 16.99 -1.63 23.99
C LEU A 223 18.03 -2.65 23.47
N ARG A 224 17.95 -2.99 22.18
CA ARG A 224 18.90 -3.91 21.54
C ARG A 224 20.32 -3.34 21.48
N ASP A 225 20.47 -2.06 21.15
CA ASP A 225 21.77 -1.38 21.10
C ASP A 225 22.41 -1.31 22.49
N LYS A 226 21.68 -0.88 23.52
CA LYS A 226 22.21 -0.83 24.90
C LYS A 226 22.56 -2.20 25.45
N ALA A 227 21.79 -3.24 25.12
CA ALA A 227 22.15 -4.62 25.44
C ALA A 227 23.46 -5.04 24.75
N GLY A 228 23.61 -4.73 23.47
CA GLY A 228 24.84 -4.99 22.71
C GLY A 228 26.06 -4.20 23.21
N GLN A 229 25.89 -2.94 23.59
CA GLN A 229 26.94 -2.10 24.19
C GLN A 229 27.38 -2.68 25.53
N THR A 230 26.43 -3.02 26.41
CA THR A 230 26.72 -3.65 27.71
C THR A 230 27.52 -4.94 27.52
N TRP A 231 27.12 -5.77 26.55
CA TRP A 231 27.84 -6.99 26.23
C TRP A 231 29.29 -6.73 25.78
N ARG A 232 29.50 -5.80 24.83
CA ARG A 232 30.83 -5.45 24.33
C ARG A 232 31.73 -4.85 25.41
N GLU A 233 31.21 -3.92 26.20
CA GLU A 233 31.95 -3.28 27.30
C GLU A 233 32.32 -4.27 28.40
N ASN A 234 31.42 -5.19 28.73
CA ASN A 234 31.69 -6.23 29.71
C ASN A 234 32.71 -7.27 29.21
N LEU A 235 32.65 -7.63 27.92
CA LEU A 235 33.67 -8.49 27.30
C LEU A 235 35.04 -7.82 27.28
N ALA A 236 35.11 -6.53 26.91
CA ALA A 236 36.35 -5.77 26.94
C ALA A 236 36.93 -5.67 28.36
N ALA A 237 36.09 -5.34 29.35
CA ALA A 237 36.51 -5.28 30.75
C ALA A 237 37.03 -6.62 31.28
N ALA A 238 36.38 -7.73 30.91
CA ALA A 238 36.83 -9.07 31.28
C ALA A 238 38.18 -9.41 30.63
N ARG A 239 38.33 -9.12 29.32
CA ARG A 239 39.57 -9.33 28.58
C ARG A 239 40.73 -8.54 29.17
N ASP A 240 40.56 -7.24 29.39
CA ASP A 240 41.61 -6.38 29.98
C ASP A 240 42.02 -6.83 31.38
N THR A 241 41.06 -7.33 32.16
CA THR A 241 41.32 -7.83 33.53
C THR A 241 42.11 -9.14 33.50
N VAL A 242 41.81 -10.02 32.54
CA VAL A 242 42.55 -11.28 32.33
C VAL A 242 43.95 -10.99 31.80
N ASP A 243 44.08 -10.12 30.80
CA ASP A 243 45.35 -9.76 30.16
C ASP A 243 46.31 -9.04 31.13
N SER A 244 45.78 -8.33 32.14
CA SER A 244 46.57 -7.65 33.18
C SER A 244 46.93 -8.52 34.39
N ALA A 245 46.39 -9.75 34.50
CA ALA A 245 46.69 -10.75 35.53
C ALA A 245 46.67 -10.25 37.01
N SER A 246 45.83 -9.26 37.33
CA SER A 246 45.81 -8.66 38.68
C SER A 246 44.67 -9.22 39.57
N LEU A 247 45.03 -9.79 40.72
CA LEU A 247 44.08 -10.27 41.74
C LEU A 247 43.05 -9.20 42.19
N PRO A 248 43.44 -7.93 42.42
CA PRO A 248 42.49 -6.84 42.70
C PRO A 248 41.55 -6.54 41.52
N GLY A 249 42.04 -6.68 40.28
CA GLY A 249 41.23 -6.50 39.07
C GLY A 249 40.13 -7.55 38.94
N LEU A 250 40.48 -8.82 39.19
CA LEU A 250 39.52 -9.93 39.18
C LEU A 250 38.43 -9.78 40.25
N ALA A 251 38.79 -9.33 41.45
CA ALA A 251 37.82 -9.06 42.51
C ALA A 251 36.86 -7.90 42.20
N GLY A 252 37.32 -6.89 41.45
CA GLY A 252 36.53 -5.71 41.07
C GLY A 252 35.72 -5.85 39.77
N LEU A 253 35.97 -6.90 38.98
CA LEU A 253 35.34 -7.10 37.67
C LEU A 253 33.79 -7.18 37.72
N PRO A 254 33.17 -7.90 38.67
CA PRO A 254 31.70 -7.94 38.76
C PRO A 254 31.08 -6.55 39.00
N LEU A 255 31.73 -5.71 39.81
CA LEU A 255 31.27 -4.34 40.08
C LEU A 255 31.38 -3.45 38.84
N LYS A 256 32.45 -3.59 38.05
CA LYS A 256 32.60 -2.87 36.77
C LYS A 256 31.55 -3.29 35.74
N MET A 257 31.26 -4.58 35.64
CA MET A 257 30.23 -5.10 34.72
C MET A 257 28.83 -4.64 35.12
N ALA A 258 28.55 -4.59 36.43
CA ALA A 258 27.33 -4.02 36.96
C ALA A 258 27.22 -2.52 36.66
N ASP A 259 28.30 -1.75 36.85
CA ASP A 259 28.31 -0.31 36.54
C ASP A 259 28.04 -0.03 35.05
N ASN A 260 28.66 -0.78 34.13
CA ASN A 260 28.37 -0.69 32.69
C ASN A 260 26.88 -0.98 32.39
N ALA A 261 26.31 -2.03 32.97
CA ALA A 261 24.91 -2.37 32.79
C ALA A 261 23.98 -1.26 33.32
N PHE A 262 24.26 -0.71 34.51
CA PHE A 262 23.49 0.39 35.08
C PHE A 262 23.59 1.67 34.25
N ARG A 263 24.78 1.98 33.72
CA ARG A 263 25.03 3.16 32.88
C ARG A 263 24.26 3.06 31.57
N ASN A 264 24.33 1.92 30.89
CA ASN A 264 23.63 1.68 29.63
C ASN A 264 22.11 1.61 29.82
N MET A 265 21.61 1.03 30.92
CA MET A 265 20.20 1.06 31.28
C MET A 265 19.70 2.49 31.50
N ARG A 266 20.46 3.32 32.24
CA ARG A 266 20.10 4.73 32.48
C ARG A 266 20.14 5.56 31.19
N GLY A 267 21.11 5.31 30.32
CA GLY A 267 21.17 5.91 28.98
C GLY A 267 19.98 5.52 28.12
N GLY A 268 19.66 4.23 28.06
CA GLY A 268 18.49 3.72 27.34
C GLY A 268 17.17 4.31 27.83
N MET A 269 16.99 4.49 29.14
CA MET A 269 15.79 5.16 29.68
C MET A 269 15.70 6.63 29.27
N ARG A 270 16.82 7.36 29.21
CA ARG A 270 16.82 8.76 28.76
C ARG A 270 16.47 8.88 27.28
N GLU A 271 17.12 8.10 26.43
CA GLU A 271 16.87 8.05 24.98
C GLU A 271 15.43 7.62 24.68
N SER A 272 14.91 6.62 25.40
CA SER A 272 13.50 6.20 25.33
C SER A 272 12.56 7.34 25.73
N GLY A 273 12.87 8.07 26.80
CA GLY A 273 12.08 9.23 27.23
C GLY A 273 12.07 10.38 26.21
N GLU A 274 13.17 10.59 25.48
CA GLU A 274 13.22 11.56 24.38
C GLU A 274 12.44 11.11 23.16
N LEU A 275 12.44 9.81 22.84
CA LEU A 275 11.59 9.25 21.78
C LEU A 275 10.10 9.39 22.11
N ILE A 276 9.71 9.08 23.35
CA ILE A 276 8.32 9.24 23.82
C ILE A 276 7.90 10.72 23.78
N ARG A 277 8.77 11.65 24.19
CA ARG A 277 8.47 13.09 24.15
C ARG A 277 8.29 13.59 22.71
N ARG A 278 9.17 13.17 21.78
CA ARG A 278 9.05 13.50 20.35
C ARG A 278 7.78 12.93 19.76
N ALA A 279 7.48 11.66 19.97
CA ALA A 279 6.23 11.04 19.53
C ALA A 279 5.00 11.80 20.08
N ALA A 280 5.03 12.26 21.34
CA ALA A 280 3.96 13.07 21.90
C ALA A 280 3.82 14.45 21.23
N GLU A 281 4.93 15.09 20.82
CA GLU A 281 4.94 16.35 20.08
C GLU A 281 4.48 16.18 18.63
N ASP A 282 4.90 15.09 17.98
CA ASP A 282 4.54 14.69 16.62
C ASP A 282 3.06 14.32 16.52
N LEU A 283 2.46 13.77 17.57
CA LEU A 283 1.01 13.56 17.65
C LEU A 283 0.25 14.87 17.90
N ARG A 284 0.79 15.78 18.72
CA ARG A 284 0.10 16.98 19.18
C ARG A 284 0.03 18.08 18.12
N THR A 285 1.13 18.34 17.41
CA THR A 285 1.26 19.49 16.50
C THR A 285 0.33 19.39 15.28
N PRO A 286 0.28 18.25 14.56
CA PRO A 286 -0.64 18.08 13.44
C PRO A 286 -2.10 18.11 13.92
N TYR A 287 -2.41 17.52 15.07
CA TYR A 287 -3.77 17.55 15.62
C TYR A 287 -4.26 18.98 15.89
N THR A 288 -3.40 19.84 16.46
CA THR A 288 -3.75 21.26 16.69
C THR A 288 -3.97 22.04 15.39
N MET A 289 -3.10 21.87 14.39
CA MET A 289 -3.24 22.55 13.09
C MET A 289 -4.50 22.10 12.34
N ARG A 290 -4.85 20.81 12.43
CA ARG A 290 -6.06 20.24 11.82
C ARG A 290 -7.34 20.70 12.51
N MET A 291 -7.33 20.86 13.84
CA MET A 291 -8.48 21.44 14.55
C MET A 291 -8.71 22.90 14.19
N ASP A 292 -7.66 23.67 13.96
CA ASP A 292 -7.81 25.05 13.52
C ASP A 292 -8.26 25.13 12.05
N ALA A 293 -7.83 24.21 11.18
CA ALA A 293 -8.35 24.07 9.82
C ALA A 293 -9.85 23.70 9.81
N LEU A 294 -10.28 22.73 10.63
CA LEU A 294 -11.70 22.36 10.76
C LEU A 294 -12.56 23.51 11.28
N LYS A 295 -12.07 24.29 12.25
CA LYS A 295 -12.78 25.48 12.74
C LYS A 295 -12.94 26.56 11.66
N ASN A 296 -11.99 26.70 10.76
CA ASN A 296 -12.06 27.67 9.66
C ASN A 296 -13.07 27.22 8.59
N ILE A 297 -13.07 25.93 8.23
CA ILE A 297 -14.06 25.33 7.33
C ILE A 297 -15.48 25.54 7.88
N LEU A 298 -15.69 25.20 9.16
CA LEU A 298 -17.00 25.36 9.81
C LEU A 298 -17.45 26.83 10.00
N ARG A 299 -16.55 27.81 9.87
CA ARG A 299 -16.91 29.25 9.94
C ARG A 299 -17.37 29.81 8.58
N GLU A 300 -16.89 29.27 7.47
CA GLU A 300 -17.26 29.72 6.12
C GLU A 300 -18.69 29.30 5.75
N ASP A 301 -19.19 28.20 6.32
CA ASP A 301 -20.56 27.70 6.13
C ASP A 301 -21.64 28.51 6.89
N TRP A 302 -21.27 29.41 7.81
CA TRP A 302 -22.22 30.24 8.58
C TRP A 302 -22.41 31.66 8.01
N VAL A 303 -21.69 32.03 6.94
CA VAL A 303 -21.71 33.38 6.34
C VAL A 303 -22.36 33.39 4.94
N LYS A 304 -22.93 32.26 4.49
CA LYS A 304 -23.80 32.16 3.31
C LYS A 304 -25.23 31.83 3.72
#